data_AF-A0A4Q5YA85-F1
#
_entry.id   AF-A0A4Q5YA85-F1
#
_cell.length_a   1.000
_cell.length_b   1.000
_cell.length_c   1.000
_cell.angle_alpha   90.00
_cell.angle_beta   90.00
_cell.angle_gamma   90.00
#
_symmetry.space_group_name_H-M   'P 1'
#
loop_
_entity.id
_entity.type
_entity.pdbx_description
1 polymer ?
#
loop_
_entity_poly.entity_id
_entity_poly.type
_entity_poly.pdbx_seq_one_letter_code
_entity_poly.pdbx_strand_id
1 'polypeptide(L)'
;MMSVKPTKLTTHLLLQDMRHAPVTTLLTLLFSCAATEAVTPAFRDKVAPVLEEFCYDCHAEGMKKGQVSFDDFPSHGALLEKRELWLAVLKNVRAGLMPPEKEERPSGEQVRVLEEWIKRDVFHLDPANPDPGRVTLRRLNRVEYRNTIRDLMGFDFKVEEELPPDDTGYGFDNIGDVLTISPMLLEKYMHAAETIVAAVPRVERVT
;
A
#
# COMPACT_ATOMS: atom_id res chain seq x y z
N MET A 1 58.42 26.59 79.60
CA MET A 1 58.21 25.85 80.86
C MET A 1 56.72 25.75 81.10
N MET A 2 56.22 24.53 81.30
CA MET A 2 54.93 24.17 81.89
C MET A 2 53.68 24.64 81.11
N SER A 3 52.54 23.96 81.03
CA SER A 3 52.04 22.63 81.36
C SER A 3 50.51 22.83 81.41
N VAL A 4 49.71 21.87 80.90
CA VAL A 4 48.36 21.53 81.44
C VAL A 4 47.25 22.57 81.17
N LYS A 5 46.00 22.26 80.76
CA LYS A 5 45.19 21.05 80.54
C LYS A 5 43.84 21.47 79.88
N PRO A 6 42.91 20.55 79.58
CA PRO A 6 41.89 20.63 78.51
C PRO A 6 40.51 21.10 79.02
N THR A 7 39.47 21.10 78.15
CA THR A 7 38.24 20.28 78.30
C THR A 7 37.31 20.43 77.06
N LYS A 8 36.68 19.29 76.71
CA LYS A 8 35.60 18.89 75.77
C LYS A 8 34.48 19.94 75.49
N LEU A 9 33.54 19.85 74.53
CA LEU A 9 32.86 18.79 73.76
C LEU A 9 31.93 19.51 72.73
N THR A 10 31.65 18.97 71.52
CA THR A 10 30.28 18.79 70.93
C THR A 10 30.31 18.36 69.45
N THR A 11 29.26 17.63 69.08
CA THR A 11 29.04 16.70 67.96
C THR A 11 28.28 17.31 66.78
N HIS A 12 28.34 16.65 65.60
CA HIS A 12 27.45 16.64 64.40
C HIS A 12 28.22 16.97 63.11
N LEU A 13 28.02 16.39 61.93
CA LEU A 13 27.43 15.16 61.37
C LEU A 13 27.76 15.24 59.84
N LEU A 14 27.77 14.10 59.13
CA LEU A 14 27.74 13.89 57.66
C LEU A 14 29.12 13.72 56.98
N LEU A 15 29.57 12.48 56.69
CA LEU A 15 29.25 11.60 55.53
C LEU A 15 29.75 12.20 54.18
N GLN A 16 30.52 11.53 53.31
CA GLN A 16 31.04 10.16 53.24
C GLN A 16 32.03 10.07 52.06
N ASP A 17 33.20 9.46 52.26
CA ASP A 17 34.16 9.05 51.23
C ASP A 17 33.66 7.82 50.45
N MET A 18 33.82 7.78 49.12
CA MET A 18 33.69 6.54 48.33
C MET A 18 34.85 6.39 47.34
N ARG A 19 35.57 5.27 47.49
CA ARG A 19 36.82 4.88 46.84
C ARG A 19 36.57 4.01 45.60
N HIS A 20 37.58 3.93 44.75
CA HIS A 20 37.73 3.25 43.46
C HIS A 20 37.26 1.78 43.34
N ALA A 21 36.81 1.39 42.13
CA ALA A 21 36.75 -0.01 41.66
C ALA A 21 36.91 -0.11 40.12
N PRO A 22 37.47 -1.21 39.56
CA PRO A 22 38.07 -1.29 38.22
C PRO A 22 37.11 -1.73 37.10
N VAL A 23 37.43 -1.29 35.88
CA VAL A 23 36.67 -1.50 34.63
C VAL A 23 36.92 -2.90 34.07
N THR A 24 35.90 -3.74 34.04
CA THR A 24 35.89 -5.05 33.36
C THR A 24 35.33 -4.88 31.94
N THR A 25 36.16 -5.11 30.93
CA THR A 25 35.81 -5.03 29.50
C THR A 25 34.89 -6.20 29.11
N LEU A 26 33.62 -5.91 28.85
CA LEU A 26 32.64 -6.88 28.32
C LEU A 26 32.67 -6.83 26.77
N LEU A 27 33.27 -7.86 26.15
CA LEU A 27 33.28 -8.06 24.71
C LEU A 27 31.90 -8.59 24.27
N THR A 28 31.02 -7.71 23.80
CA THR A 28 29.74 -8.06 23.19
C THR A 28 29.95 -8.60 21.77
N LEU A 29 29.76 -9.91 21.57
CA LEU A 29 29.59 -10.50 20.23
C LEU A 29 28.30 -9.92 19.62
N LEU A 30 28.45 -9.02 18.66
CA LEU A 30 27.38 -8.60 17.75
C LEU A 30 27.10 -9.77 16.79
N PHE A 31 26.14 -10.61 17.16
CA PHE A 31 25.57 -11.60 16.25
C PHE A 31 24.74 -10.83 15.22
N SER A 32 25.34 -10.55 14.06
CA SER A 32 24.64 -9.97 12.92
C SER A 32 23.59 -10.96 12.44
N CYS A 33 22.34 -10.74 12.86
CA CYS A 33 21.19 -11.45 12.32
C CYS A 33 21.04 -11.03 10.86
N ALA A 34 21.56 -11.84 9.95
CA ALA A 34 21.21 -11.72 8.54
C ALA A 34 19.69 -11.95 8.45
N ALA A 35 18.95 -10.91 8.04
CA ALA A 35 17.54 -11.03 7.73
C ALA A 35 17.41 -11.95 6.51
N THR A 36 17.22 -13.24 6.74
CA THR A 36 16.83 -14.19 5.71
C THR A 36 15.45 -13.78 5.24
N GLU A 37 15.31 -13.36 3.97
CA GLU A 37 14.00 -13.18 3.33
C GLU A 37 13.19 -14.45 3.56
N ALA A 38 12.13 -14.36 4.37
CA ALA A 38 11.36 -15.52 4.78
C ALA A 38 10.44 -15.92 3.62
N VAL A 39 10.94 -16.80 2.76
CA VAL A 39 10.11 -17.56 1.82
C VAL A 39 9.01 -18.27 2.61
N THR A 40 7.74 -18.06 2.23
CA THR A 40 6.61 -18.62 2.97
C THR A 40 6.67 -20.15 2.93
N PRO A 41 6.33 -20.87 4.03
CA PRO A 41 6.24 -22.34 4.01
C PRO A 41 5.32 -22.84 2.90
N ALA A 42 4.23 -22.11 2.63
CA ALA A 42 3.32 -22.39 1.53
C ALA A 42 4.02 -22.40 0.17
N PHE A 43 4.92 -21.44 -0.10
CA PHE A 43 5.71 -21.46 -1.33
C PHE A 43 6.59 -22.70 -1.41
N ARG A 44 7.42 -22.93 -0.38
CA ARG A 44 8.41 -24.01 -0.37
C ARG A 44 7.77 -25.39 -0.52
N ASP A 45 6.68 -25.63 0.20
CA ASP A 45 6.12 -26.97 0.34
C ASP A 45 5.12 -27.32 -0.77
N LYS A 46 4.52 -26.31 -1.41
CA LYS A 46 3.39 -26.51 -2.35
C LYS A 46 3.60 -25.91 -3.72
N VAL A 47 4.37 -24.82 -3.84
CA VAL A 47 4.51 -24.08 -5.11
C VAL A 47 5.83 -24.36 -5.79
N ALA A 48 6.93 -24.35 -5.04
CA ALA A 48 8.26 -24.63 -5.57
C ALA A 48 8.32 -25.98 -6.32
N PRO A 49 7.75 -27.09 -5.80
CA PRO A 49 7.76 -28.36 -6.54
C PRO A 49 7.02 -28.27 -7.88
N VAL A 50 5.94 -27.48 -7.96
CA VAL A 50 5.18 -27.30 -9.20
C VAL A 50 5.96 -26.42 -10.20
N LEU A 51 6.68 -25.40 -9.73
CA LEU A 51 7.53 -24.59 -10.60
C LEU A 51 8.73 -25.38 -11.12
N GLU A 52 9.34 -26.20 -10.27
CA GLU A 52 10.43 -27.10 -10.64
C GLU A 52 9.98 -28.12 -11.69
N GLU A 53 8.84 -28.78 -11.47
CA GLU A 53 8.35 -29.85 -12.33
C GLU A 53 7.84 -29.35 -13.70
N PHE A 54 7.16 -28.20 -13.73
CA PHE A 54 6.44 -27.77 -14.94
C PHE A 54 7.00 -26.52 -15.61
N CYS A 55 7.88 -25.77 -14.95
CA CYS A 55 8.26 -24.44 -15.44
C CYS A 55 9.76 -24.29 -15.70
N TYR A 56 10.63 -24.80 -14.82
CA TYR A 56 12.07 -24.50 -14.87
C TYR A 56 12.77 -25.09 -16.09
N ASP A 57 12.32 -26.23 -16.63
CA ASP A 57 12.85 -26.82 -17.87
C ASP A 57 12.86 -25.87 -19.07
N CYS A 58 11.94 -24.89 -19.09
CA CYS A 58 11.77 -23.93 -20.18
C CYS A 58 12.10 -22.48 -19.82
N HIS A 59 12.08 -22.16 -18.52
CA HIS A 59 12.15 -20.81 -17.98
C HIS A 59 13.26 -20.65 -16.93
N ALA A 60 14.28 -21.50 -16.95
CA ALA A 60 15.46 -21.38 -16.11
C ALA A 60 16.70 -21.98 -16.81
N GLU A 61 17.85 -21.92 -16.14
CA GLU A 61 19.11 -22.53 -16.56
C GLU A 61 19.59 -22.06 -17.95
N GLY A 62 19.39 -20.77 -18.23
CA GLY A 62 19.73 -20.15 -19.51
C GLY A 62 18.70 -20.37 -20.63
N MET A 63 17.63 -21.13 -20.39
CA MET A 63 16.49 -21.23 -21.28
C MET A 63 15.50 -20.10 -21.00
N LYS A 64 15.13 -19.35 -22.05
CA LYS A 64 14.25 -18.17 -21.96
C LYS A 64 13.07 -18.25 -22.91
N LYS A 65 12.34 -19.37 -22.91
CA LYS A 65 11.15 -19.51 -23.77
C LYS A 65 10.14 -18.42 -23.42
N GLY A 66 9.54 -17.81 -24.44
CA GLY A 66 8.61 -16.69 -24.24
C GLY A 66 9.23 -15.43 -23.61
N GLN A 67 10.57 -15.30 -23.62
CA GLN A 67 11.30 -14.17 -23.02
C GLN A 67 11.13 -14.07 -21.48
N VAL A 68 10.91 -15.21 -20.83
CA VAL A 68 10.75 -15.31 -19.36
C VAL A 68 11.80 -16.29 -18.82
N SER A 69 12.49 -15.86 -17.75
CA SER A 69 13.47 -16.65 -17.00
C SER A 69 13.27 -16.37 -15.50
N PHE A 70 13.13 -17.40 -14.66
CA PHE A 70 12.95 -17.26 -13.21
C PHE A 70 14.28 -17.14 -12.44
N ASP A 71 15.39 -17.47 -13.08
CA ASP A 71 16.76 -17.38 -12.58
C ASP A 71 17.43 -16.02 -12.87
N ASP A 72 16.76 -15.11 -13.58
CA ASP A 72 17.26 -13.75 -13.86
C ASP A 72 17.19 -12.82 -12.63
N PHE A 73 16.64 -13.28 -11.50
CA PHE A 73 16.42 -12.47 -10.30
C PHE A 73 17.41 -12.81 -9.19
N PRO A 74 17.94 -11.81 -8.45
CA PRO A 74 19.00 -12.00 -7.46
C PRO A 74 18.54 -12.72 -6.18
N SER A 75 17.23 -12.74 -5.92
CA SER A 75 16.64 -13.46 -4.79
C SER A 75 15.21 -13.89 -5.11
N HIS A 76 14.69 -14.80 -4.29
CA HIS A 76 13.28 -15.18 -4.37
C HIS A 76 12.36 -13.98 -4.06
N GLY A 77 12.70 -13.14 -3.08
CA GLY A 77 11.96 -11.90 -2.80
C GLY A 77 11.86 -11.00 -4.04
N ALA A 78 13.00 -10.78 -4.72
CA ALA A 78 13.04 -9.98 -5.95
C ALA A 78 12.19 -10.55 -7.10
N LEU A 79 12.05 -11.87 -7.19
CA LEU A 79 11.15 -12.54 -8.13
C LEU A 79 9.68 -12.31 -7.75
N LEU A 80 9.32 -12.38 -6.47
CA LEU A 80 7.94 -12.16 -6.00
C LEU A 80 7.44 -10.74 -6.22
N GLU A 81 8.34 -9.74 -6.23
CA GLU A 81 7.99 -8.36 -6.54
C GLU A 81 7.56 -8.13 -8.00
N LYS A 82 7.80 -9.09 -8.90
CA LYS A 82 7.46 -8.96 -10.34
C LYS A 82 5.99 -9.25 -10.62
N ARG A 83 5.12 -8.33 -10.19
CA ARG A 83 3.65 -8.44 -10.34
C ARG A 83 3.19 -8.72 -11.78
N GLU A 84 3.76 -8.05 -12.78
CA GLU A 84 3.39 -8.29 -14.19
C GLU A 84 3.77 -9.69 -14.68
N LEU A 85 4.93 -10.21 -14.26
CA LEU A 85 5.35 -11.57 -14.57
C LEU A 85 4.36 -12.58 -13.98
N TRP A 86 4.04 -12.45 -12.70
CA TRP A 86 3.11 -13.37 -12.03
C TRP A 86 1.67 -13.23 -12.53
N LEU A 87 1.26 -12.04 -12.99
CA LEU A 87 -0.02 -11.86 -13.69
C LEU A 87 -0.05 -12.65 -15.00
N ALA A 88 1.05 -12.64 -15.76
CA ALA A 88 1.18 -13.41 -16.99
C ALA A 88 1.19 -14.93 -16.70
N VAL A 89 1.93 -15.38 -15.69
CA VAL A 89 1.92 -16.78 -15.24
C VAL A 89 0.50 -17.21 -14.87
N LEU A 90 -0.18 -16.44 -14.04
CA LEU A 90 -1.56 -16.70 -13.62
C LEU A 90 -2.52 -16.82 -14.81
N LYS A 91 -2.45 -15.90 -15.76
CA LYS A 91 -3.30 -15.93 -16.97
C LYS A 91 -3.04 -17.17 -17.83
N ASN A 92 -1.77 -17.49 -18.08
CA ASN A 92 -1.40 -18.60 -18.95
C ASN A 92 -1.73 -19.97 -18.35
N VAL A 93 -1.44 -20.17 -17.06
CA VAL A 93 -1.72 -21.43 -16.36
C VAL A 93 -3.24 -21.64 -16.23
N ARG A 94 -4.00 -20.60 -15.87
CA ARG A 94 -5.48 -20.70 -15.79
C ARG A 94 -6.15 -20.96 -17.14
N ALA A 95 -5.56 -20.43 -18.22
CA ALA A 95 -6.02 -20.70 -19.58
C ALA A 95 -5.56 -22.07 -20.12
N GLY A 96 -4.75 -22.82 -19.36
CA GLY A 96 -4.16 -24.08 -19.81
C GLY A 96 -3.21 -23.93 -21.00
N LEU A 97 -2.63 -22.74 -21.21
CA LEU A 97 -1.69 -22.46 -22.28
C LEU A 97 -0.26 -22.84 -21.91
N MET A 98 0.04 -22.87 -20.60
CA MET A 98 1.33 -23.27 -20.06
C MET A 98 1.18 -24.44 -19.09
N PRO A 99 2.06 -25.44 -19.16
CA PRO A 99 3.09 -25.67 -20.19
C PRO A 99 2.53 -25.88 -21.62
N PRO A 100 3.35 -25.71 -22.68
CA PRO A 100 2.93 -25.91 -24.07
C PRO A 100 2.36 -27.31 -24.30
N GLU A 101 1.55 -27.51 -25.36
CA GLU A 101 0.84 -28.79 -25.61
C GLU A 101 1.73 -30.04 -25.70
N LYS A 102 3.03 -29.88 -25.96
CA LYS A 102 3.99 -30.98 -26.08
C LYS A 102 4.61 -31.40 -24.73
N GLU A 103 4.36 -30.64 -23.67
CA GLU A 103 4.89 -30.89 -22.33
C GLU A 103 3.77 -31.34 -21.40
N GLU A 104 4.15 -31.98 -20.29
CA GLU A 104 3.18 -32.36 -19.26
C GLU A 104 2.60 -31.11 -18.59
N ARG A 105 1.30 -31.13 -18.31
CA ARG A 105 0.59 -29.99 -17.70
C ARG A 105 0.25 -30.28 -16.25
N PRO A 106 0.33 -29.26 -15.35
CA PRO A 106 -0.12 -29.42 -13.99
C PRO A 106 -1.58 -29.85 -13.94
N SER A 107 -1.90 -30.70 -12.98
CA SER A 107 -3.27 -31.06 -12.64
C SER A 107 -4.09 -29.83 -12.23
N GLY A 108 -5.42 -29.94 -12.30
CA GLY A 108 -6.30 -28.86 -11.86
C GLY A 108 -6.11 -28.47 -10.38
N GLU A 109 -5.65 -29.38 -9.53
CA GLU A 109 -5.31 -29.09 -8.13
C GLU A 109 -4.02 -28.27 -8.03
N GLN A 110 -2.96 -28.65 -8.75
CA GLN A 110 -1.71 -27.89 -8.80
C GLN A 110 -1.91 -26.48 -9.38
N VAL A 111 -2.76 -26.34 -10.41
CA VAL A 111 -3.16 -25.03 -10.94
C VAL A 111 -3.83 -24.18 -9.86
N ARG A 112 -4.73 -24.76 -9.06
CA ARG A 112 -5.41 -24.02 -7.97
C ARG A 112 -4.44 -23.60 -6.88
N VAL A 113 -3.48 -24.46 -6.50
CA VAL A 113 -2.42 -24.13 -5.54
C VAL A 113 -1.60 -22.92 -6.01
N LEU A 114 -1.17 -22.92 -7.28
CA LEU A 114 -0.48 -21.79 -7.90
C LEU A 114 -1.34 -20.53 -7.91
N GLU A 115 -2.61 -20.63 -8.32
CA GLU A 115 -3.53 -19.51 -8.38
C GLU A 115 -3.76 -18.85 -7.02
N GLU A 116 -4.03 -19.65 -6.00
CA GLU A 116 -4.27 -19.17 -4.62
C GLU A 116 -3.01 -18.53 -4.04
N TRP A 117 -1.85 -19.16 -4.25
CA TRP A 117 -0.59 -18.60 -3.79
C TRP A 117 -0.25 -17.28 -4.49
N ILE A 118 -0.37 -17.18 -5.82
CA ILE A 118 -0.11 -15.93 -6.55
C ILE A 118 -1.03 -14.80 -6.03
N LYS A 119 -2.32 -15.08 -5.87
CA LYS A 119 -3.27 -14.07 -5.35
C LYS A 119 -2.94 -13.63 -3.93
N ARG A 120 -2.54 -14.56 -3.06
CA ARG A 120 -2.32 -14.29 -1.65
C ARG A 120 -0.96 -13.67 -1.36
N ASP A 121 0.10 -14.20 -1.96
CA ASP A 121 1.49 -13.87 -1.60
C ASP A 121 2.08 -12.83 -2.55
N VAL A 122 1.76 -12.88 -3.86
CA VAL A 122 2.27 -11.91 -4.84
C VAL A 122 1.39 -10.66 -4.92
N PHE A 123 0.07 -10.84 -4.99
CA PHE A 123 -0.90 -9.74 -5.04
C PHE A 123 -1.48 -9.37 -3.67
N HIS A 124 -0.70 -9.60 -2.60
CA HIS A 124 -1.12 -9.18 -1.27
C HIS A 124 -1.38 -7.67 -1.23
N LEU A 125 -2.39 -7.28 -0.45
CA LEU A 125 -2.64 -5.88 -0.12
C LEU A 125 -1.64 -5.48 0.96
N ASP A 126 -0.78 -4.51 0.67
CA ASP A 126 0.07 -3.88 1.68
C ASP A 126 -0.80 -2.90 2.49
N PRO A 127 -1.04 -3.16 3.80
CA PRO A 127 -1.84 -2.24 4.61
C PRO A 127 -1.19 -0.86 4.78
N ALA A 128 0.13 -0.76 4.63
CA ALA A 128 0.86 0.50 4.67
C ALA A 128 0.80 1.26 3.33
N ASN A 129 0.53 0.55 2.23
CA ASN A 129 0.40 1.11 0.89
C ASN A 129 -0.80 0.49 0.15
N PRO A 130 -2.04 0.83 0.55
CA PRO A 130 -3.23 0.26 -0.07
C PRO A 130 -3.35 0.74 -1.52
N ASP A 131 -3.46 -0.21 -2.45
CA ASP A 131 -3.77 0.06 -3.85
C ASP A 131 -5.28 -0.14 -4.07
N PRO A 132 -6.09 0.94 -4.17
CA PRO A 132 -7.52 0.84 -4.44
C PRO A 132 -7.83 0.40 -5.89
N GLY A 133 -6.81 0.20 -6.72
CA GLY A 133 -6.94 -0.10 -8.13
C GLY A 133 -7.35 1.11 -8.95
N ARG A 134 -7.94 0.85 -10.13
CA ARG A 134 -8.40 1.90 -11.03
C ARG A 134 -9.67 2.54 -10.46
N VAL A 135 -9.58 3.82 -10.13
CA VAL A 135 -10.73 4.64 -9.77
C VAL A 135 -11.16 5.47 -10.99
N THR A 136 -12.43 5.35 -11.39
CA THR A 136 -13.00 6.21 -12.43
C THR A 136 -13.12 7.64 -11.89
N LEU A 137 -12.61 8.63 -12.63
CA LEU A 137 -12.84 10.03 -12.30
C LEU A 137 -14.35 10.31 -12.37
N ARG A 138 -14.93 10.75 -11.26
CA ARG A 138 -16.34 11.10 -11.17
C ARG A 138 -16.52 12.59 -10.98
N ARG A 139 -17.54 13.15 -11.63
CA ARG A 139 -18.04 14.48 -11.25
C ARG A 139 -18.85 14.40 -9.96
N LEU A 140 -19.12 15.55 -9.36
CA LEU A 140 -20.12 15.67 -8.30
C LEU A 140 -21.51 15.47 -8.90
N ASN A 141 -22.36 14.73 -8.21
CA ASN A 141 -23.77 14.68 -8.52
C ASN A 141 -24.46 16.00 -8.12
N ARG A 142 -25.72 16.19 -8.48
CA ARG A 142 -26.45 17.44 -8.32
C ARG A 142 -26.57 17.85 -6.85
N VAL A 143 -26.80 16.88 -5.97
CA VAL A 143 -26.89 17.08 -4.51
C VAL A 143 -25.54 17.48 -3.94
N GLU A 144 -24.49 16.75 -4.31
CA GLU A 144 -23.11 17.02 -3.90
C GLU A 144 -22.65 18.40 -4.39
N TYR A 145 -22.96 18.77 -5.62
CA TYR A 145 -22.62 20.08 -6.20
C TYR A 145 -23.30 21.21 -5.43
N ARG A 146 -24.61 21.13 -5.17
CA ARG A 146 -25.32 22.14 -4.35
C ARG A 146 -24.71 22.29 -2.97
N ASN A 147 -24.46 21.17 -2.28
CA ASN A 147 -23.89 21.20 -0.94
C ASN A 147 -22.49 21.86 -0.98
N THR A 148 -21.67 21.52 -1.98
CA THR A 148 -20.34 22.10 -2.17
C THR A 148 -20.40 23.60 -2.43
N ILE A 149 -21.30 24.07 -3.29
CA ILE A 149 -21.48 25.51 -3.56
C ILE A 149 -21.97 26.24 -2.31
N ARG A 150 -22.92 25.66 -1.58
CA ARG A 150 -23.41 26.23 -0.31
C ARG A 150 -22.29 26.36 0.71
N ASP A 151 -21.48 25.32 0.88
CA ASP A 151 -20.43 25.27 1.90
C ASP A 151 -19.24 26.18 1.55
N LEU A 152 -18.85 26.24 0.27
CA LEU A 152 -17.70 27.05 -0.17
C LEU A 152 -18.05 28.52 -0.42
N MET A 153 -19.23 28.78 -0.98
CA MET A 153 -19.62 30.11 -1.45
C MET A 153 -20.70 30.77 -0.59
N GLY A 154 -21.31 30.03 0.34
CA GLY A 154 -22.41 30.53 1.18
C GLY A 154 -23.70 30.78 0.39
N PHE A 155 -23.83 30.23 -0.81
CA PHE A 155 -24.94 30.47 -1.72
C PHE A 155 -25.73 29.19 -2.00
N ASP A 156 -27.05 29.22 -1.77
CA ASP A 156 -27.92 28.06 -2.01
C ASP A 156 -28.39 28.01 -3.47
N PHE A 157 -27.58 27.41 -4.33
CA PHE A 157 -27.87 27.29 -5.75
C PHE A 157 -28.93 26.21 -6.03
N LYS A 158 -29.98 26.58 -6.76
CA LYS A 158 -31.10 25.70 -7.12
C LYS A 158 -30.76 24.78 -8.30
N VAL A 159 -29.93 23.79 -8.00
CA VAL A 159 -29.48 22.80 -8.98
C VAL A 159 -30.62 22.05 -9.68
N GLU A 160 -31.76 21.83 -9.02
CA GLU A 160 -32.93 21.16 -9.60
C GLU A 160 -33.52 21.87 -10.83
N GLU A 161 -33.42 23.20 -10.86
CA GLU A 161 -33.98 24.05 -11.92
C GLU A 161 -32.95 24.24 -13.05
N GLU A 162 -31.65 24.21 -12.73
CA GLU A 162 -30.58 24.60 -13.65
C GLU A 162 -29.82 23.43 -14.26
N LEU A 163 -29.68 22.31 -13.54
CA LEU A 163 -28.92 21.14 -13.96
C LEU A 163 -29.87 19.96 -14.26
N PRO A 164 -29.61 19.19 -15.34
CA PRO A 164 -30.36 17.98 -15.62
C PRO A 164 -30.20 16.96 -14.47
N PRO A 165 -31.16 16.01 -14.33
CA PRO A 165 -31.03 14.92 -13.37
C PRO A 165 -29.80 14.05 -13.70
N ASP A 166 -29.20 13.47 -12.66
CA ASP A 166 -28.07 12.55 -12.79
C ASP A 166 -28.53 11.15 -13.20
N ASP A 167 -27.68 10.45 -13.95
CA ASP A 167 -27.88 9.04 -14.26
C ASP A 167 -27.72 8.17 -13.00
N THR A 168 -28.56 7.15 -12.87
CA THR A 168 -28.52 6.20 -11.75
C THR A 168 -27.87 4.88 -12.15
N GLY A 169 -26.90 4.42 -11.37
CA GLY A 169 -26.25 3.11 -11.49
C GLY A 169 -26.48 2.28 -10.23
N TYR A 170 -26.92 1.02 -10.37
CA TYR A 170 -27.23 0.13 -9.23
C TYR A 170 -28.20 0.72 -8.19
N GLY A 171 -29.05 1.67 -8.60
CA GLY A 171 -29.98 2.38 -7.70
C GLY A 171 -29.38 3.60 -6.99
N PHE A 172 -28.15 3.99 -7.31
CA PHE A 172 -27.45 5.15 -6.74
C PHE A 172 -27.09 6.17 -7.82
N ASP A 173 -27.15 7.46 -7.48
CA ASP A 173 -26.87 8.60 -8.36
C ASP A 173 -25.46 9.18 -8.16
N ASN A 174 -24.59 8.47 -7.42
CA ASN A 174 -23.22 8.88 -7.10
C ASN A 174 -22.15 7.93 -7.70
N ILE A 175 -22.56 7.07 -8.63
CA ILE A 175 -21.69 6.07 -9.26
C ILE A 175 -20.91 6.71 -10.42
N GLY A 176 -19.59 6.79 -10.27
CA GLY A 176 -18.72 7.44 -11.26
C GLY A 176 -18.82 6.88 -12.68
N ASP A 177 -19.07 5.59 -12.83
CA ASP A 177 -19.13 4.92 -14.13
C ASP A 177 -20.35 5.32 -14.98
N VAL A 178 -21.40 5.87 -14.37
CA VAL A 178 -22.59 6.36 -15.09
C VAL A 178 -22.67 7.89 -15.13
N LEU A 179 -21.90 8.60 -14.31
CA LEU A 179 -21.90 10.06 -14.25
C LEU A 179 -21.06 10.65 -15.38
N THR A 180 -21.67 10.77 -16.55
CA THR A 180 -21.03 11.37 -17.74
C THR A 180 -21.16 12.91 -17.76
N ILE A 181 -20.29 13.56 -18.54
CA ILE A 181 -20.37 14.99 -18.86
C ILE A 181 -20.78 15.13 -20.32
N SER A 182 -22.02 15.55 -20.57
CA SER A 182 -22.49 15.91 -21.90
C SER A 182 -22.12 17.37 -22.23
N PRO A 183 -22.01 17.75 -23.52
CA PRO A 183 -21.77 19.15 -23.91
C PRO A 183 -22.79 20.12 -23.31
N MET A 184 -24.07 19.74 -23.28
CA MET A 184 -25.15 20.52 -22.66
C MET A 184 -24.94 20.70 -21.16
N LEU A 185 -24.54 19.64 -20.45
CA LEU A 185 -24.26 19.74 -19.02
C LEU A 185 -23.07 20.67 -18.75
N LEU A 186 -22.05 20.65 -19.60
CA LEU A 186 -20.91 21.56 -19.49
C LEU A 186 -21.35 23.03 -19.66
N GLU A 187 -22.17 23.33 -20.67
CA GLU A 187 -22.74 24.67 -20.88
C GLU A 187 -23.54 25.14 -19.64
N LYS A 188 -24.35 24.25 -19.07
CA LYS A 188 -25.11 24.52 -17.85
C LYS A 188 -24.20 24.76 -16.64
N TYR A 189 -23.08 24.05 -16.50
CA TYR A 189 -22.09 24.33 -15.46
C TYR A 189 -21.45 25.70 -15.62
N MET A 190 -21.14 26.13 -16.85
CA MET A 190 -20.59 27.47 -17.09
C MET A 190 -21.59 28.56 -16.72
N HIS A 191 -22.86 28.41 -17.13
CA HIS A 191 -23.92 29.33 -16.75
C HIS A 191 -24.18 29.35 -15.24
N ALA A 192 -24.16 28.18 -14.59
CA ALA A 192 -24.27 28.07 -13.15
C ALA A 192 -23.11 28.80 -12.45
N ALA A 193 -21.88 28.65 -12.93
CA ALA A 193 -20.71 29.32 -12.38
C ALA A 193 -20.83 30.85 -12.46
N GLU A 194 -21.27 31.40 -13.59
CA GLU A 194 -21.52 32.84 -13.75
C GLU A 194 -22.59 33.34 -12.76
N THR A 195 -23.69 32.59 -12.61
CA THR A 195 -24.77 32.90 -11.68
C THR A 195 -24.30 32.88 -10.23
N ILE A 196 -23.56 31.84 -9.85
CA ILE A 196 -23.03 31.68 -8.49
C ILE A 196 -22.06 32.83 -8.16
N VAL A 197 -21.10 33.12 -9.05
CA VAL A 197 -20.11 34.19 -8.84
C VAL A 197 -20.78 35.57 -8.76
N ALA A 198 -21.81 35.82 -9.57
CA ALA A 198 -22.55 37.07 -9.52
C ALA A 198 -23.36 37.24 -8.23
N ALA A 199 -23.86 36.15 -7.64
CA ALA A 199 -24.66 36.15 -6.43
C ALA A 199 -23.82 36.28 -5.14
N VAL A 200 -22.55 35.89 -5.16
CA VAL A 200 -21.68 35.90 -3.99
C VAL A 200 -21.21 37.34 -3.71
N PRO A 201 -21.45 37.88 -2.49
CA PRO A 201 -21.01 39.22 -2.14
C PRO A 201 -19.50 39.37 -2.24
N ARG A 202 -19.04 40.41 -2.94
CA ARG A 202 -17.63 40.81 -3.01
C ARG A 202 -17.21 41.51 -1.71
N VAL A 203 -17.18 40.79 -0.60
CA VAL A 203 -16.60 41.32 0.63
C VAL A 203 -15.09 41.08 0.54
N GLU A 204 -14.30 42.16 0.52
CA GLU A 204 -12.87 42.05 0.80
C GLU A 204 -12.72 41.37 2.16
N ARG A 205 -12.02 40.24 2.23
CA ARG A 205 -11.60 39.70 3.52
C ARG A 205 -10.73 40.76 4.18
N VAL A 206 -11.29 41.47 5.16
CA VAL A 206 -10.51 42.31 6.08
C VAL A 206 -9.58 41.34 6.81
N THR A 207 -8.30 41.45 6.50
CA THR A 207 -7.19 40.81 7.21
C THR A 207 -7.11 41.27 8.66
#